data_AF-A0A5E4ZR68-F1
#
_entry.id   AF-A0A5E4ZR68-F1
#
_cell.length_a   1.000
_cell.length_b   1.000
_cell.length_c   1.000
_cell.angle_alpha   90.00
_cell.angle_beta   90.00
_cell.angle_gamma   90.00
#
_symmetry.space_group_name_H-M   'P 1'
#
loop_
_entity.id
_entity.type
_entity.pdbx_description
1 polymer ?
#
loop_
_entity_poly.entity_id
_entity_poly.type
_entity_poly.pdbx_seq_one_letter_code
_entity_poly.pdbx_strand_id
1 'polypeptide(L)'
;MKTLLFCTSYIRDADAWHTRYQRWLDFYGNGPIHADKTVMIDDGSPYLPPAEIIPTIPASRDIQEHDHALGIVRFEENLGRRSMSDYPGWWRSFLHAHTIATAMGADKIVHIESDAYLLSQALVDFVNETRSGWHVMWAQRYELPETAIQVICRDQFDALEAFKNAHADMHFTDIAERLLPFTSVNRQFKGDRYSEFKRNRGIFRSRKFNFIPIFQHDFFWEPIPSDADFATQVVKRQKLVVRHTGRSGTTHR
;
A
#
# COMPACT_ATOMS: atom_id res chain seq x y z
N MET A 1 20.08 -4.37 2.98
CA MET A 1 19.63 -3.27 2.12
C MET A 1 18.81 -2.37 3.00
N LYS A 2 19.21 -1.11 3.13
CA LYS A 2 18.49 -0.17 3.97
C LYS A 2 17.13 0.13 3.34
N THR A 3 16.04 -0.18 4.02
CA THR A 3 14.69 -0.21 3.43
C THR A 3 13.71 0.66 4.19
N LEU A 4 13.02 1.53 3.46
CA LEU A 4 11.84 2.26 3.94
C LEU A 4 10.58 1.51 3.53
N LEU A 5 9.78 1.03 4.49
CA LEU A 5 8.42 0.57 4.27
C LEU A 5 7.45 1.71 4.60
N PHE A 6 6.48 1.96 3.73
CA PHE A 6 5.45 2.95 4.05
C PHE A 6 4.09 2.65 3.43
N CYS A 7 3.07 3.28 4.01
CA CYS A 7 1.77 3.48 3.40
C CYS A 7 1.40 4.97 3.39
N THR A 8 0.54 5.38 2.46
CA THR A 8 -0.14 6.66 2.55
C THR A 8 -1.36 6.55 3.48
N SER A 9 -1.68 7.65 4.18
CA SER A 9 -2.72 7.64 5.20
C SER A 9 -3.54 8.93 5.26
N TYR A 10 -4.82 8.72 5.58
CA TYR A 10 -5.80 9.73 5.97
C TYR A 10 -6.80 9.10 6.96
N ILE A 11 -6.59 9.35 8.24
CA ILE A 11 -7.28 8.81 9.40
C ILE A 11 -8.41 9.79 9.79
N ARG A 12 -9.58 9.56 9.20
CA ARG A 12 -10.75 10.42 9.41
C ARG A 12 -11.25 10.42 10.87
N ASP A 13 -11.19 9.27 11.52
CA ASP A 13 -11.75 9.04 12.85
C ASP A 13 -11.12 7.80 13.50
N ALA A 14 -11.51 7.54 14.76
CA ALA A 14 -11.05 6.37 15.49
C ALA A 14 -11.43 5.05 14.79
N ASP A 15 -12.61 4.95 14.16
CA ASP A 15 -13.00 3.70 13.47
C ASP A 15 -12.09 3.41 12.28
N ALA A 16 -11.76 4.43 11.47
CA ALA A 16 -10.80 4.33 10.38
C ALA A 16 -9.41 3.87 10.88
N TRP A 17 -8.96 4.38 12.04
CA TRP A 17 -7.75 3.88 12.70
C TRP A 17 -7.84 2.38 12.99
N HIS A 18 -8.84 1.94 13.75
CA HIS A 18 -8.93 0.55 14.21
C HIS A 18 -9.19 -0.45 13.07
N THR A 19 -9.92 -0.05 12.03
CA THR A 19 -10.35 -0.97 10.96
C THR A 19 -9.36 -1.08 9.82
N ARG A 20 -8.47 -0.08 9.64
CA ARG A 20 -7.51 -0.03 8.52
C ARG A 20 -6.07 0.13 9.02
N TYR A 21 -5.75 1.28 9.59
CA TYR A 21 -4.36 1.67 9.86
C TYR A 21 -3.71 0.85 10.97
N GLN A 22 -4.43 0.59 12.07
CA GLN A 22 -3.93 -0.26 13.14
C GLN A 22 -3.66 -1.68 12.65
N ARG A 23 -4.51 -2.23 11.77
CA ARG A 23 -4.29 -3.57 11.21
C ARG A 23 -3.08 -3.61 10.29
N TRP A 24 -2.86 -2.56 9.51
CA TRP A 24 -1.65 -2.44 8.69
C TRP A 24 -0.41 -2.36 9.59
N LEU A 25 -0.48 -1.57 10.67
CA LEU A 25 0.57 -1.47 11.67
C LEU A 25 0.88 -2.81 12.33
N ASP A 26 -0.15 -3.52 12.80
CA ASP A 26 0.00 -4.82 13.46
C ASP A 26 0.61 -5.86 12.51
N PHE A 27 0.26 -5.79 11.21
CA PHE A 27 0.75 -6.74 10.21
C PHE A 27 2.19 -6.47 9.77
N TYR A 28 2.57 -5.19 9.61
CA TYR A 28 3.86 -4.80 9.03
C TYR A 28 4.88 -4.27 10.04
N GLY A 29 4.46 -3.78 11.21
CA GLY A 29 5.34 -3.14 12.19
C GLY A 29 6.47 -4.06 12.69
N ASN A 30 6.17 -5.36 12.85
CA ASN A 30 7.14 -6.44 13.06
C ASN A 30 6.92 -7.56 12.03
N GLY A 31 6.51 -7.15 10.84
CA GLY A 31 5.95 -8.03 9.83
C GLY A 31 6.97 -8.76 8.96
N PRO A 32 6.52 -9.28 7.81
CA PRO A 32 7.35 -10.09 6.92
C PRO A 32 8.37 -9.28 6.09
N ILE A 33 8.30 -7.94 6.12
CA ILE A 33 9.18 -7.08 5.33
C ILE A 33 10.38 -6.65 6.17
N HIS A 34 11.58 -6.85 5.64
CA HIS A 34 12.83 -6.43 6.28
C HIS A 34 13.05 -4.92 6.10
N ALA A 35 12.33 -4.11 6.88
CA ALA A 35 12.41 -2.66 6.87
C ALA A 35 13.25 -2.13 8.04
N ASP A 36 14.14 -1.18 7.75
CA ASP A 36 14.86 -0.40 8.76
C ASP A 36 13.97 0.69 9.35
N LYS A 37 12.96 1.11 8.57
CA LYS A 37 11.97 2.09 8.98
C LYS A 37 10.63 1.81 8.34
N THR A 38 9.57 1.88 9.15
CA THR A 38 8.18 1.72 8.75
C THR A 38 7.41 2.99 9.09
N VAL A 39 6.81 3.65 8.10
CA VAL A 39 6.05 4.91 8.36
C VAL A 39 4.68 4.93 7.70
N MET A 40 3.75 5.61 8.35
CA MET A 40 2.52 6.08 7.70
C MET A 40 2.74 7.53 7.31
N ILE A 41 2.68 7.86 6.02
CA ILE A 41 2.78 9.25 5.55
C ILE A 41 1.36 9.81 5.47
N ASP A 42 1.07 10.79 6.31
CA ASP A 42 -0.26 11.26 6.65
C ASP A 42 -0.60 12.61 6.02
N ASP A 43 -1.70 12.63 5.27
CA ASP A 43 -2.20 13.81 4.56
C ASP A 43 -3.09 14.70 5.45
N GLY A 44 -2.58 15.11 6.61
CA GLY A 44 -3.28 16.07 7.48
C GLY A 44 -4.55 15.51 8.10
N SER A 45 -4.47 14.32 8.69
CA SER A 45 -5.62 13.66 9.31
C SER A 45 -6.22 14.46 10.47
N PRO A 46 -7.55 14.48 10.61
CA PRO A 46 -8.22 15.09 11.76
C PRO A 46 -8.13 14.24 13.03
N TYR A 47 -7.87 12.94 12.90
CA TYR A 47 -7.67 12.03 14.03
C TYR A 47 -6.24 11.48 14.01
N LEU A 48 -5.65 11.35 15.19
CA LEU A 48 -4.38 10.66 15.39
C LEU A 48 -4.54 9.65 16.54
N PRO A 49 -3.90 8.46 16.43
CA PRO A 49 -3.82 7.55 17.56
C PRO A 49 -2.97 8.17 18.70
N PRO A 50 -3.13 7.67 19.93
CA PRO A 50 -2.23 8.02 21.03
C PRO A 50 -0.75 7.78 20.68
N ALA A 51 0.11 8.70 21.11
CA ALA A 51 1.55 8.69 20.79
C ALA A 51 2.29 7.47 21.38
N GLU A 52 1.72 6.85 22.42
CA GLU A 52 2.22 5.62 23.04
C GLU A 52 2.08 4.40 22.11
N ILE A 53 1.16 4.45 21.14
CA ILE A 53 0.98 3.40 20.13
C ILE A 53 1.94 3.62 18.97
N ILE A 54 1.95 4.85 18.43
CA ILE A 54 2.82 5.24 17.34
C ILE A 54 3.10 6.75 17.41
N PRO A 55 4.36 7.19 17.45
CA PRO A 55 4.67 8.61 17.52
C PRO A 55 4.31 9.32 16.22
N THR A 56 3.83 10.55 16.32
CA THR A 56 3.60 11.43 15.17
C THR A 56 4.70 12.48 15.05
N ILE A 57 5.24 12.64 13.85
CA ILE A 57 6.33 13.54 13.51
C ILE A 57 5.85 14.47 12.40
N PRO A 58 6.04 15.79 12.52
CA PRO A 58 5.73 16.72 11.42
C PRO A 58 6.57 16.42 10.18
N ALA A 59 5.96 16.46 9.00
CA ALA A 59 6.65 16.31 7.71
C ALA A 59 7.59 17.48 7.37
N SER A 60 7.45 18.61 8.09
CA SER A 60 8.32 19.79 7.99
C SER A 60 9.60 19.68 8.84
N ARG A 61 9.68 18.67 9.72
CA ARG A 61 10.84 18.49 10.60
C ARG A 61 12.07 18.10 9.80
N ASP A 62 13.26 18.39 10.34
CA ASP A 62 14.49 17.88 9.74
C ASP A 62 14.42 16.37 9.66
N ILE A 63 14.76 15.88 8.49
CA ILE A 63 14.61 14.51 8.09
C ILE A 63 15.54 13.54 8.83
N GLN A 64 16.64 14.06 9.38
CA GLN A 64 17.53 13.35 10.29
C GLN A 64 16.90 13.14 11.66
N GLU A 65 15.90 13.94 12.06
CA GLU A 65 15.20 13.80 13.33
C GLU A 65 14.06 12.78 13.29
N HIS A 66 13.87 12.08 12.16
CA HIS A 66 12.95 10.95 12.06
C HIS A 66 13.60 9.67 12.63
N ASP A 67 14.17 9.68 13.82
CA ASP A 67 14.93 8.52 14.33
C ASP A 67 14.07 7.31 14.73
N HIS A 68 12.75 7.48 14.74
CA HIS A 68 11.84 6.38 15.05
C HIS A 68 11.80 5.35 13.92
N ALA A 69 12.08 4.08 14.26
CA ALA A 69 11.90 2.95 13.35
C ALA A 69 10.43 2.79 12.90
N LEU A 70 9.49 3.25 13.73
CA LEU A 70 8.06 3.22 13.45
C LEU A 70 7.42 4.58 13.79
N GLY A 71 6.65 5.16 12.87
CA GLY A 71 6.02 6.47 13.12
C GLY A 71 5.00 6.91 12.08
N ILE A 72 4.25 7.96 12.41
CA ILE A 72 3.42 8.72 11.47
C ILE A 72 4.19 9.98 11.06
N VAL A 73 4.39 10.20 9.77
CA VAL A 73 4.95 11.45 9.23
C VAL A 73 3.82 12.28 8.67
N ARG A 74 3.47 13.38 9.32
CA ARG A 74 2.23 14.11 9.08
C ARG A 74 2.44 15.49 8.48
N PHE A 75 1.74 15.77 7.40
CA PHE A 75 1.55 17.12 6.91
C PHE A 75 0.52 17.86 7.77
N GLU A 76 0.70 19.16 7.97
CA GLU A 76 -0.23 19.98 8.77
C GLU A 76 -1.59 20.13 8.08
N GLU A 77 -1.56 20.40 6.77
CA GLU A 77 -2.75 20.62 5.95
C GLU A 77 -3.16 19.33 5.22
N ASN A 78 -4.46 19.18 4.99
CA ASN A 78 -5.03 18.10 4.17
C ASN A 78 -5.27 18.59 2.75
N LEU A 79 -4.64 17.95 1.75
CA LEU A 79 -4.88 18.25 0.34
C LEU A 79 -6.02 17.40 -0.23
N GLY A 80 -6.18 16.19 0.31
CA GLY A 80 -7.32 15.32 0.09
C GLY A 80 -7.37 14.72 -1.30
N ARG A 81 -8.56 14.22 -1.63
CA ARG A 81 -8.89 13.66 -2.93
C ARG A 81 -10.08 14.41 -3.52
N ARG A 82 -9.86 15.05 -4.66
CA ARG A 82 -10.86 15.85 -5.38
C ARG A 82 -11.63 15.01 -6.39
N SER A 83 -10.99 14.03 -7.00
CA SER A 83 -11.62 13.12 -7.97
C SER A 83 -10.91 11.76 -8.05
N MET A 84 -11.35 10.90 -8.98
CA MET A 84 -10.71 9.61 -9.22
C MET A 84 -9.27 9.74 -9.71
N SER A 85 -8.95 10.76 -10.51
CA SER A 85 -7.63 11.06 -11.07
C SER A 85 -6.91 12.23 -10.38
N ASP A 86 -7.62 13.02 -9.58
CA ASP A 86 -7.09 14.18 -8.86
C ASP A 86 -7.06 13.90 -7.35
N TYR A 87 -5.93 13.41 -6.86
CA TYR A 87 -5.69 13.01 -5.46
C TYR A 87 -4.35 13.56 -4.94
N PRO A 88 -4.23 14.88 -4.79
CA PRO A 88 -2.97 15.54 -4.42
C PRO A 88 -2.42 15.06 -3.06
N GLY A 89 -3.29 14.66 -2.14
CA GLY A 89 -2.88 14.13 -0.85
C GLY A 89 -2.08 12.83 -0.92
N TRP A 90 -2.54 11.90 -1.78
CA TRP A 90 -1.82 10.65 -2.02
C TRP A 90 -0.51 10.93 -2.76
N TRP A 91 -0.52 11.79 -3.78
CA TRP A 91 0.69 12.15 -4.52
C TRP A 91 1.75 12.78 -3.65
N ARG A 92 1.39 13.78 -2.84
CA ARG A 92 2.32 14.41 -1.90
C ARG A 92 2.90 13.39 -0.93
N SER A 93 2.06 12.54 -0.36
CA SER A 93 2.48 11.52 0.59
C SER A 93 3.43 10.50 -0.05
N PHE A 94 3.07 9.99 -1.23
CA PHE A 94 3.87 9.04 -1.99
C PHE A 94 5.23 9.63 -2.39
N LEU A 95 5.25 10.83 -2.94
CA LEU A 95 6.48 11.49 -3.39
C LEU A 95 7.36 11.96 -2.21
N HIS A 96 6.78 12.19 -1.03
CA HIS A 96 7.54 12.50 0.17
C HIS A 96 8.31 11.29 0.72
N ALA A 97 7.88 10.06 0.40
CA ALA A 97 8.65 8.86 0.74
C ALA A 97 10.06 8.89 0.13
N HIS A 98 10.22 9.45 -1.07
CA HIS A 98 11.55 9.66 -1.67
C HIS A 98 12.45 10.53 -0.79
N THR A 99 11.89 11.62 -0.25
CA THR A 99 12.62 12.53 0.63
C THR A 99 13.09 11.78 1.88
N ILE A 100 12.21 11.01 2.54
CA ILE A 100 12.57 10.20 3.72
C ILE A 100 13.63 9.14 3.39
N ALA A 101 13.45 8.43 2.28
CA ALA A 101 14.36 7.38 1.83
C ALA A 101 15.77 7.93 1.56
N THR A 102 15.88 9.06 0.86
CA THR A 102 17.17 9.69 0.55
C THR A 102 17.89 10.15 1.81
N ALA A 103 17.17 10.78 2.73
CA ALA A 103 17.72 11.24 3.99
C ALA A 103 18.27 10.14 4.88
N MET A 104 17.56 9.00 4.96
CA MET A 104 18.07 7.87 5.70
C MET A 104 19.14 7.08 4.93
N GLY A 105 19.44 7.43 3.67
CA GLY A 105 20.35 6.65 2.83
C GLY A 105 19.81 5.26 2.50
N ALA A 106 18.52 5.15 2.24
CA ALA A 106 17.87 3.89 1.87
C ALA A 106 18.30 3.43 0.47
N ASP A 107 18.38 2.11 0.33
CA ASP A 107 18.58 1.38 -0.93
C ASP A 107 17.25 1.00 -1.59
N LYS A 108 16.15 1.03 -0.84
CA LYS A 108 14.84 0.54 -1.26
C LYS A 108 13.70 1.28 -0.57
N ILE A 109 12.67 1.59 -1.34
CA ILE A 109 11.37 2.03 -0.86
C ILE A 109 10.36 0.92 -1.18
N VAL A 110 9.58 0.53 -0.19
CA VAL A 110 8.46 -0.40 -0.33
C VAL A 110 7.19 0.36 0.03
N HIS A 111 6.34 0.60 -0.96
CA HIS A 111 5.00 1.13 -0.74
C HIS A 111 4.02 -0.03 -0.65
N ILE A 112 3.22 -0.07 0.42
CA ILE A 112 2.08 -0.96 0.54
C ILE A 112 0.90 -0.14 1.05
N GLU A 113 -0.17 -0.01 0.28
CA GLU A 113 -1.36 0.75 0.71
C GLU A 113 -1.90 0.27 2.06
N SER A 114 -2.53 1.18 2.81
CA SER A 114 -3.00 0.93 4.18
C SER A 114 -4.10 -0.13 4.30
N ASP A 115 -4.66 -0.58 3.18
CA ASP A 115 -5.61 -1.70 3.06
C ASP A 115 -5.07 -2.85 2.19
N ALA A 116 -3.76 -2.89 1.93
CA ALA A 116 -3.07 -3.93 1.18
C ALA A 116 -2.20 -4.86 2.04
N TYR A 117 -2.23 -6.16 1.76
CA TYR A 117 -1.59 -7.22 2.54
C TYR A 117 -0.88 -8.26 1.67
N LEU A 118 0.36 -8.61 1.99
CA LEU A 118 1.08 -9.72 1.36
C LEU A 118 0.75 -11.02 2.09
N LEU A 119 0.37 -12.05 1.35
CA LEU A 119 -0.22 -13.27 1.90
C LEU A 119 0.57 -14.54 1.57
N SER A 120 1.52 -14.50 0.64
CA SER A 120 2.40 -15.62 0.34
C SER A 120 3.84 -15.29 0.69
N GLN A 121 4.58 -16.31 1.16
CA GLN A 121 6.01 -16.18 1.37
C GLN A 121 6.75 -15.85 0.07
N ALA A 122 6.32 -16.38 -1.07
CA ALA A 122 6.95 -16.09 -2.36
C ALA A 122 6.92 -14.60 -2.72
N LEU A 123 5.82 -13.90 -2.44
CA LEU A 123 5.76 -12.45 -2.66
C LEU A 123 6.54 -11.66 -1.62
N VAL A 124 6.54 -12.11 -0.36
CA VAL A 124 7.40 -11.54 0.69
C VAL A 124 8.87 -11.64 0.30
N ASP A 125 9.33 -12.82 -0.13
CA ASP A 125 10.69 -13.08 -0.57
C ASP A 125 11.04 -12.17 -1.75
N PHE A 126 10.16 -12.08 -2.75
CA PHE A 126 10.34 -11.14 -3.86
C PHE A 126 10.56 -9.71 -3.38
N VAL A 127 9.71 -9.18 -2.49
CA VAL A 127 9.83 -7.80 -1.98
C VAL A 127 11.16 -7.61 -1.23
N ASN A 128 11.51 -8.55 -0.36
CA ASN A 128 12.73 -8.49 0.45
C ASN A 128 14.00 -8.62 -0.39
N GLU A 129 14.00 -9.49 -1.40
CA GLU A 129 15.17 -9.85 -2.20
C GLU A 129 15.40 -8.96 -3.42
N THR A 130 14.40 -8.26 -3.93
CA THR A 130 14.54 -7.35 -5.09
C THR A 130 15.61 -6.28 -4.83
N ARG A 131 16.52 -6.05 -5.78
CA ARG A 131 17.69 -5.14 -5.60
C ARG A 131 17.82 -4.03 -6.61
N SER A 132 17.02 -4.05 -7.67
CA SER A 132 17.06 -3.09 -8.77
C SER A 132 15.66 -2.89 -9.33
N GLY A 133 15.39 -1.75 -9.94
CA GLY A 133 14.14 -1.48 -10.65
C GLY A 133 13.00 -0.96 -9.79
N TRP A 134 11.91 -0.60 -10.47
CA TRP A 134 10.63 -0.17 -9.93
C TRP A 134 9.57 -1.18 -10.35
N HIS A 135 9.21 -2.03 -9.38
CA HIS A 135 8.32 -3.16 -9.58
C HIS A 135 6.95 -2.89 -8.99
N VAL A 136 5.93 -3.26 -9.75
CA VAL A 136 4.52 -3.26 -9.34
C VAL A 136 3.90 -4.61 -9.70
N MET A 137 2.76 -4.93 -9.09
CA MET A 137 2.03 -6.17 -9.40
C MET A 137 1.11 -5.95 -10.61
N TRP A 138 0.49 -7.02 -11.11
CA TRP A 138 -0.51 -6.94 -12.17
C TRP A 138 -1.92 -7.13 -11.62
N ALA A 139 -2.82 -6.18 -11.88
CA ALA A 139 -4.24 -6.35 -11.61
C ALA A 139 -4.93 -7.01 -12.82
N GLN A 140 -5.10 -8.33 -12.77
CA GLN A 140 -5.64 -9.11 -13.91
C GLN A 140 -7.00 -8.59 -14.39
N ARG A 141 -7.87 -8.18 -13.46
CA ARG A 141 -9.23 -7.74 -13.80
C ARG A 141 -9.29 -6.40 -14.53
N TYR A 142 -8.35 -5.50 -14.26
CA TYR A 142 -8.33 -4.16 -14.86
C TYR A 142 -7.39 -4.05 -16.04
N GLU A 143 -6.57 -5.07 -16.27
CA GLU A 143 -5.51 -5.06 -17.27
C GLU A 143 -4.56 -3.87 -17.11
N LEU A 144 -4.21 -3.58 -15.85
CA LEU A 144 -3.36 -2.46 -15.45
C LEU A 144 -2.33 -2.91 -14.41
N PRO A 145 -1.21 -2.17 -14.29
CA PRO A 145 -0.37 -2.25 -13.10
C PRO A 145 -1.19 -2.07 -11.81
N GLU A 146 -0.87 -2.80 -10.76
CA GLU A 146 -1.42 -2.63 -9.41
C GLU A 146 -0.44 -1.83 -8.57
N THR A 147 -0.82 -0.60 -8.24
CA THR A 147 0.02 0.39 -7.56
C THR A 147 -0.05 0.32 -6.04
N ALA A 148 -0.95 -0.51 -5.50
CA ALA A 148 -1.08 -0.70 -4.05
C ALA A 148 0.17 -1.35 -3.43
N ILE A 149 1.00 -2.04 -4.23
CA ILE A 149 2.27 -2.63 -3.80
C ILE A 149 3.34 -2.20 -4.80
N GLN A 150 4.35 -1.46 -4.33
CA GLN A 150 5.45 -1.01 -5.17
C GLN A 150 6.79 -1.25 -4.47
N VAL A 151 7.77 -1.73 -5.22
CA VAL A 151 9.15 -1.91 -4.76
C VAL A 151 10.05 -1.05 -5.65
N ILE A 152 10.63 0.00 -5.08
CA ILE A 152 11.43 0.99 -5.80
C ILE A 152 12.85 0.91 -5.25
N CYS A 153 13.78 0.42 -6.06
CA CYS A 153 15.18 0.29 -5.67
C CYS A 153 15.99 1.56 -5.97
N ARG A 154 17.18 1.63 -5.38
CA ARG A 154 18.08 2.80 -5.44
C ARG A 154 18.34 3.32 -6.85
N ASP A 155 18.46 2.43 -7.83
CA ASP A 155 18.69 2.75 -9.23
C ASP A 155 17.52 3.50 -9.89
N GLN A 156 16.36 3.58 -9.22
CA GLN A 156 15.18 4.30 -9.69
C GLN A 156 14.87 5.58 -8.90
N PHE A 157 15.70 5.95 -7.92
CA PHE A 157 15.46 7.14 -7.10
C PHE A 157 15.54 8.42 -7.95
N ASP A 158 16.52 8.50 -8.86
CA ASP A 158 16.66 9.63 -9.78
C ASP A 158 15.43 9.79 -10.69
N ALA A 159 14.83 8.67 -11.13
CA ALA A 159 13.60 8.69 -11.94
C ALA A 159 12.40 9.18 -11.12
N LEU A 160 12.28 8.75 -9.86
CA LEU A 160 11.25 9.21 -8.93
C LEU A 160 11.41 10.71 -8.60
N GLU A 161 12.64 11.17 -8.41
CA GLU A 161 12.95 12.58 -8.19
C GLU A 161 12.65 13.44 -9.41
N ALA A 162 13.08 13.00 -10.60
CA ALA A 162 12.78 13.68 -11.85
C ALA A 162 11.26 13.79 -12.07
N PHE A 163 10.51 12.72 -11.80
CA PHE A 163 9.05 12.72 -11.84
C PHE A 163 8.46 13.73 -10.85
N LYS A 164 8.90 13.70 -9.58
CA LYS A 164 8.46 14.67 -8.55
C LYS A 164 8.71 16.12 -8.99
N ASN A 165 9.88 16.41 -9.54
CA ASN A 165 10.27 17.76 -9.95
C ASN A 165 9.50 18.23 -11.20
N ALA A 166 9.18 17.32 -12.13
CA ALA A 166 8.33 17.62 -13.28
C ALA A 166 6.87 17.94 -12.90
N HIS A 167 6.42 17.48 -11.73
CA HIS A 167 5.06 17.64 -11.21
C HIS A 167 5.03 18.42 -9.88
N ALA A 168 5.84 19.49 -9.79
CA ALA A 168 5.95 20.30 -8.57
C ALA A 168 4.63 20.97 -8.15
N ASP A 169 3.71 21.19 -9.09
CA ASP A 169 2.37 21.74 -8.86
C ASP A 169 1.35 20.69 -8.34
N MET A 170 1.77 19.42 -8.22
CA MET A 170 0.94 18.29 -7.82
C MET A 170 -0.29 18.08 -8.73
N HIS A 171 -0.21 18.55 -9.98
CA HIS A 171 -1.25 18.35 -10.96
C HIS A 171 -0.93 17.15 -11.86
N PHE A 172 -1.82 16.17 -11.85
CA PHE A 172 -1.68 14.93 -12.60
C PHE A 172 -2.87 14.75 -13.54
N THR A 173 -2.58 14.40 -14.79
CA THR A 173 -3.57 14.32 -15.87
C THR A 173 -4.21 12.94 -16.02
N ASP A 174 -3.65 11.92 -15.38
CA ASP A 174 -4.12 10.53 -15.41
C ASP A 174 -3.84 9.83 -14.06
N ILE A 175 -4.20 8.55 -13.97
CA ILE A 175 -3.97 7.72 -12.79
C ILE A 175 -2.51 7.27 -12.66
N ALA A 176 -2.06 6.98 -11.44
CA ALA A 176 -0.69 6.57 -11.13
C ALA A 176 -0.21 5.37 -11.95
N GLU A 177 -1.10 4.41 -12.25
CA GLU A 177 -0.86 3.22 -13.07
C GLU A 177 -0.34 3.53 -14.49
N ARG A 178 -0.59 4.75 -14.98
CA ARG A 178 -0.22 5.19 -16.34
C ARG A 178 0.87 6.25 -16.36
N LEU A 179 1.11 6.91 -15.22
CA LEU A 179 2.05 8.03 -15.13
C LEU A 179 3.39 7.62 -14.55
N LEU A 180 3.40 6.70 -13.58
CA LEU A 180 4.61 6.32 -12.89
C LEU A 180 5.55 5.50 -13.80
N PRO A 181 6.86 5.79 -13.81
CA PRO A 181 7.81 5.16 -14.72
C PRO A 181 8.25 3.76 -14.24
N PHE A 182 7.31 2.81 -14.19
CA PHE A 182 7.62 1.43 -13.78
C PHE A 182 8.62 0.78 -14.73
N THR A 183 9.61 0.08 -14.19
CA THR A 183 10.54 -0.73 -15.01
C THR A 183 10.03 -2.16 -15.18
N SER A 184 9.11 -2.61 -14.33
CA SER A 184 8.59 -3.97 -14.36
C SER A 184 7.18 -4.07 -13.77
N VAL A 185 6.33 -4.84 -14.46
CA VAL A 185 4.98 -5.19 -14.00
C VAL A 185 4.92 -6.71 -13.84
N ASN A 186 4.91 -7.18 -12.59
CA ASN A 186 4.98 -8.61 -12.28
C ASN A 186 3.59 -9.26 -12.42
N ARG A 187 3.49 -10.23 -13.33
CA ARG A 187 2.25 -10.99 -13.63
C ARG A 187 2.22 -12.38 -12.98
N GLN A 188 3.26 -12.77 -12.27
CA GLN A 188 3.38 -14.09 -11.65
C GLN A 188 2.54 -14.20 -10.37
N PHE A 189 2.47 -13.11 -9.60
CA PHE A 189 1.73 -13.06 -8.35
C PHE A 189 0.24 -12.84 -8.58
N LYS A 190 -0.58 -13.60 -7.86
CA LYS A 190 -2.04 -13.52 -7.89
C LYS A 190 -2.54 -12.57 -6.81
N GLY A 191 -3.27 -11.55 -7.22
CA GLY A 191 -4.01 -10.71 -6.29
C GLY A 191 -4.93 -9.77 -7.04
N ASP A 192 -5.91 -9.26 -6.29
CA ASP A 192 -6.93 -8.34 -6.78
C ASP A 192 -7.58 -7.64 -5.58
N ARG A 193 -8.50 -6.71 -5.85
CA ARG A 193 -9.33 -6.03 -4.84
C ARG A 193 -10.38 -7.00 -4.28
N TYR A 194 -10.54 -7.16 -2.95
CA TYR A 194 -11.42 -8.23 -2.42
C TYR A 194 -12.89 -8.12 -2.77
N SER A 195 -13.37 -6.91 -3.02
CA SER A 195 -14.74 -6.70 -3.47
C SER A 195 -15.03 -7.34 -4.85
N GLU A 196 -13.99 -7.87 -5.50
CA GLU A 196 -13.94 -8.13 -6.93
C GLU A 196 -13.81 -9.60 -7.30
N PHE A 197 -13.31 -10.43 -6.39
CA PHE A 197 -13.36 -11.90 -6.51
C PHE A 197 -14.80 -12.42 -6.66
N LYS A 198 -15.80 -11.67 -6.16
CA LYS A 198 -17.25 -11.95 -6.35
C LYS A 198 -17.86 -11.50 -7.69
N ARG A 199 -17.19 -10.70 -8.52
CA ARG A 199 -17.79 -10.26 -9.81
C ARG A 199 -17.67 -11.32 -10.92
N ASN A 200 -17.48 -12.58 -10.56
CA ASN A 200 -17.98 -13.72 -11.35
C ASN A 200 -19.51 -13.79 -11.32
N ARG A 201 -20.20 -12.77 -11.85
CA ARG A 201 -21.56 -12.95 -12.35
C ARG A 201 -21.47 -13.37 -13.80
N GLY A 202 -21.40 -14.68 -14.03
CA GLY A 202 -21.51 -15.28 -15.36
C GLY A 202 -22.83 -14.98 -16.11
N ILE A 203 -23.73 -14.12 -15.58
CA ILE A 203 -25.02 -13.81 -16.22
C ILE A 203 -25.40 -12.31 -16.17
N PHE A 204 -24.71 -11.42 -15.42
CA PHE A 204 -25.13 -10.00 -15.37
C PHE A 204 -23.97 -9.01 -15.46
N ARG A 205 -23.61 -8.70 -16.72
CA ARG A 205 -22.68 -7.64 -17.15
C ARG A 205 -23.25 -6.21 -17.08
N SER A 206 -24.45 -5.99 -16.55
CA SER A 206 -25.14 -4.70 -16.70
C SER A 206 -24.98 -3.78 -15.48
N ARG A 207 -24.44 -2.57 -15.72
CA ARG A 207 -24.47 -1.40 -14.82
C ARG A 207 -25.88 -1.05 -14.31
N LYS A 208 -26.95 -1.59 -14.91
CA LYS A 208 -28.35 -1.36 -14.53
C LYS A 208 -28.72 -1.88 -13.14
N PHE A 209 -27.94 -2.72 -12.47
CA PHE A 209 -28.37 -3.30 -11.18
C PHE A 209 -27.68 -2.67 -9.96
N ASN A 210 -26.80 -1.68 -10.15
CA ASN A 210 -26.07 -1.03 -9.05
C ASN A 210 -26.94 -0.11 -8.16
N PHE A 211 -28.17 0.20 -8.56
CA PHE A 211 -29.08 1.07 -7.80
C PHE A 211 -29.95 0.32 -6.77
N ILE A 212 -29.89 -1.03 -6.73
CA ILE A 212 -30.72 -1.83 -5.82
C ILE A 212 -30.07 -1.87 -4.43
N PRO A 213 -30.75 -1.44 -3.35
CA PRO A 213 -30.17 -1.30 -1.99
C PRO A 213 -29.54 -2.57 -1.41
N ILE A 214 -30.01 -3.75 -1.81
CA ILE A 214 -29.45 -5.03 -1.35
C ILE A 214 -28.01 -5.26 -1.82
N PHE A 215 -27.57 -4.56 -2.87
CA PHE A 215 -26.18 -4.58 -3.36
C PHE A 215 -25.32 -3.44 -2.76
N GLN A 216 -25.89 -2.62 -1.88
CA GLN A 216 -25.21 -1.53 -1.16
C GLN A 216 -24.91 -1.88 0.30
N HIS A 217 -25.46 -2.97 0.83
CA HIS A 217 -25.10 -3.52 2.14
C HIS A 217 -23.89 -4.47 2.06
N ASP A 218 -23.08 -4.52 3.13
CA ASP A 218 -21.81 -5.25 3.28
C ASP A 218 -21.92 -6.80 3.21
N PHE A 219 -22.49 -7.31 2.13
CA PHE A 219 -22.54 -8.73 1.79
C PHE A 219 -21.18 -9.31 1.30
N PHE A 220 -20.05 -8.71 1.69
CA PHE A 220 -18.68 -9.18 1.37
C PHE A 220 -18.27 -10.42 2.19
N TRP A 221 -19.04 -11.48 2.05
CA TRP A 221 -18.77 -12.82 2.54
C TRP A 221 -17.92 -13.57 1.51
N GLU A 222 -16.66 -13.20 1.30
CA GLU A 222 -15.71 -14.13 0.68
C GLU A 222 -14.40 -14.19 1.46
N PRO A 223 -13.97 -15.41 1.83
CA PRO A 223 -12.64 -15.61 2.36
C PRO A 223 -11.63 -15.24 1.26
N ILE A 224 -10.50 -14.69 1.69
CA ILE A 224 -9.37 -14.47 0.80
C ILE A 224 -9.00 -15.81 0.13
N PRO A 225 -8.88 -15.90 -1.22
CA PRO A 225 -8.49 -17.14 -1.87
C PRO A 225 -7.22 -17.72 -1.24
N SER A 226 -7.20 -19.04 -1.08
CA SER A 226 -6.08 -19.74 -0.45
C SER A 226 -4.79 -19.64 -1.26
N ASP A 227 -4.90 -19.39 -2.57
CA ASP A 227 -3.79 -19.23 -3.50
C ASP A 227 -3.48 -17.76 -3.85
N ALA A 228 -4.11 -16.79 -3.17
CA ALA A 228 -3.76 -15.37 -3.36
C ALA A 228 -2.35 -15.06 -2.80
N ASP A 229 -1.53 -14.36 -3.55
CA ASP A 229 -0.24 -13.85 -3.10
C ASP A 229 -0.36 -12.53 -2.36
N PHE A 230 -1.32 -11.69 -2.77
CA PHE A 230 -1.62 -10.44 -2.10
C PHE A 230 -3.10 -10.10 -2.11
N ALA A 231 -3.38 -9.02 -1.41
CA ALA A 231 -4.70 -8.62 -1.04
C ALA A 231 -4.84 -7.11 -0.99
N THR A 232 -5.88 -6.50 -1.59
CA THR A 232 -6.18 -5.06 -1.40
C THR A 232 -7.65 -4.85 -1.00
N GLN A 233 -7.95 -3.76 -0.29
CA GLN A 233 -9.28 -3.47 0.29
C GLN A 233 -9.76 -4.50 1.32
N VAL A 234 -8.85 -4.99 2.18
CA VAL A 234 -9.18 -6.01 3.19
C VAL A 234 -10.04 -5.44 4.31
N VAL A 235 -11.12 -6.16 4.67
CA VAL A 235 -12.05 -5.79 5.76
C VAL A 235 -11.73 -6.46 7.10
N LYS A 236 -12.23 -5.89 8.21
CA LYS A 236 -11.92 -6.30 9.60
C LYS A 236 -12.09 -7.79 9.88
N ARG A 237 -13.07 -8.44 9.27
CA ARG A 237 -13.38 -9.87 9.49
C ARG A 237 -12.39 -10.85 8.83
N GLN A 238 -11.56 -10.38 7.92
CA GLN A 238 -10.61 -11.25 7.21
C GLN A 238 -9.35 -11.46 8.05
N LYS A 239 -8.99 -12.74 8.24
CA LYS A 239 -7.73 -13.11 8.88
C LYS A 239 -6.57 -12.88 7.90
N LEU A 240 -5.55 -12.20 8.38
CA LEU A 240 -4.36 -11.85 7.63
C LEU A 240 -3.19 -12.63 8.21
N VAL A 241 -2.66 -13.57 7.44
CA VAL A 241 -1.51 -14.39 7.82
C VAL A 241 -0.68 -14.65 6.56
N VAL A 242 0.64 -14.51 6.67
CA VAL A 242 1.55 -14.93 5.61
C VAL A 242 1.60 -16.44 5.57
N ARG A 243 1.31 -17.01 4.41
CA ARG A 243 1.38 -18.44 4.18
C ARG A 243 2.79 -18.84 3.77
N HIS A 244 3.42 -19.65 4.60
CA HIS A 244 4.67 -20.32 4.24
C HIS A 244 4.35 -21.52 3.36
N THR A 245 4.97 -21.59 2.19
CA THR A 245 4.95 -22.79 1.35
C THR A 245 5.84 -23.86 1.98
N GLY A 246 5.34 -24.51 3.03
CA GLY A 246 5.90 -25.73 3.60
C GLY A 246 5.22 -26.95 3.00
N ARG A 247 6.01 -27.89 2.46
CA ARG A 247 5.61 -29.28 2.20
C ARG A 247 4.60 -29.73 3.25
N SER A 248 3.45 -30.25 2.82
CA SER A 248 2.67 -31.16 3.64
C SER A 248 3.60 -32.32 4.03
N GLY A 249 4.25 -32.21 5.17
CA GLY A 249 4.91 -33.31 5.82
C GLY A 249 3.82 -34.31 6.14
N THR A 250 3.78 -35.39 5.37
CA THR A 250 3.12 -36.63 5.71
C THR A 250 3.48 -36.99 7.15
N THR A 251 2.54 -36.80 8.08
CA THR A 251 2.52 -37.56 9.32
C THR A 251 2.13 -38.99 8.98
N HIS A 252 3.11 -39.75 8.49
CA HIS A 252 3.14 -41.19 8.66
C HIS A 252 4.03 -41.49 9.87
N ARG A 253 3.41 -41.67 11.03
CA ARG A 253 3.52 -42.82 11.94
C ARG A 253 2.85 -42.48 13.26
#